data_AF-A0A2D5WM22-F1
#
_entry.id   AF-A0A2D5WM22-F1
#
_cell.length_a   1.000
_cell.length_b   1.000
_cell.length_c   1.000
_cell.angle_alpha   90.00
_cell.angle_beta   90.00
_cell.angle_gamma   90.00
#
_symmetry.space_group_name_H-M   'P 1'
#
loop_
_entity.id
_entity.type
_entity.pdbx_description
1 polymer ?
#
loop_
_entity_poly.entity_id
_entity_poly.type
_entity_poly.pdbx_seq_one_letter_code
_entity_poly.pdbx_strand_id
1 'polypeptide(L)'
;MDKENQWSEISKDVADIAKKVKSKIDEEDLVDDLKDSFKNTIENTADIFKTLLNTLENTIKDDEIKQESQKVVENISQELKSVINDTKSKISSALDVNIIFEEE
;
A
#
# COMPACT_ATOMS: atom_id res chain seq x y z
N MET A 1 15.43 2.57 -21.51
CA MET A 1 13.97 2.53 -21.31
C MET A 1 13.67 3.48 -20.16
N ASP A 2 13.00 4.59 -20.48
CA ASP A 2 12.79 5.74 -19.60
C ASP A 2 11.78 5.44 -18.49
N LYS A 3 12.20 5.63 -17.24
CA LYS A 3 11.39 5.41 -16.03
C LYS A 3 10.17 6.35 -15.95
N GLU A 4 10.22 7.53 -16.58
CA GLU A 4 9.09 8.46 -16.67
C GLU A 4 7.89 7.86 -17.41
N ASN A 5 8.14 6.99 -18.40
CA ASN A 5 7.08 6.41 -19.21
C ASN A 5 6.22 5.42 -18.40
N GLN A 6 6.85 4.63 -17.53
CA GLN A 6 6.15 3.62 -16.72
C GLN A 6 5.22 4.25 -15.68
N TRP A 7 5.64 5.35 -15.05
CA TRP A 7 4.79 6.06 -14.09
C TRP A 7 3.62 6.77 -14.77
N SER A 8 3.82 7.28 -15.99
CA SER A 8 2.73 7.88 -16.78
C SER A 8 1.68 6.84 -17.18
N GLU A 9 2.11 5.62 -17.52
CA GLU A 9 1.22 4.51 -17.86
C GLU A 9 0.46 4.03 -16.63
N ILE A 10 1.14 3.81 -15.50
CA ILE A 10 0.49 3.46 -14.23
C ILE A 10 -0.53 4.52 -13.80
N SER A 11 -0.18 5.81 -13.90
CA SER A 11 -1.09 6.91 -13.56
C SER A 11 -2.33 6.94 -14.46
N LYS A 12 -2.16 6.58 -15.73
CA LYS A 12 -3.25 6.53 -16.70
C LYS A 12 -4.17 5.34 -16.44
N ASP A 13 -3.59 4.19 -16.12
CA ASP A 13 -4.34 2.97 -15.76
C ASP A 13 -5.16 3.20 -14.49
N VAL A 14 -4.59 3.86 -13.48
CA VAL A 14 -5.31 4.25 -12.25
C VAL A 14 -6.48 5.19 -12.55
N ALA A 15 -6.28 6.17 -13.44
CA ALA A 15 -7.34 7.10 -13.82
C ALA A 15 -8.48 6.42 -14.60
N ASP A 16 -8.15 5.44 -15.45
CA ASP A 16 -9.14 4.69 -16.22
C ASP A 16 -9.91 3.67 -15.36
N ILE A 17 -9.25 3.06 -14.36
CA ILE A 17 -9.90 2.25 -13.33
C ILE A 17 -10.87 3.12 -12.52
N ALA A 18 -10.43 4.29 -12.05
CA ALA A 18 -11.27 5.19 -11.27
C ALA A 18 -12.54 5.63 -12.04
N LYS A 19 -12.42 5.88 -13.36
CA LYS A 19 -13.59 6.19 -14.21
C LYS A 19 -14.54 5.00 -14.38
N LYS A 20 -14.01 3.77 -14.52
CA LYS A 20 -14.82 2.56 -14.65
C LYS A 20 -15.60 2.25 -13.37
N VAL A 21 -14.95 2.39 -12.22
CA VAL A 21 -15.59 2.30 -10.90
C VAL A 21 -16.71 3.34 -10.80
N LYS A 22 -16.43 4.62 -11.09
CA LYS A 22 -17.45 5.68 -11.06
C LYS A 22 -18.67 5.42 -11.95
N SER A 23 -18.50 4.72 -13.07
CA SER A 23 -19.60 4.42 -13.99
C SER A 23 -20.50 3.25 -13.56
N LYS A 24 -20.10 2.50 -12.53
CA LYS A 24 -20.84 1.34 -12.03
C LYS A 24 -21.41 1.54 -10.61
N ILE A 25 -21.14 2.70 -9.97
CA ILE A 25 -21.49 3.20 -8.61
C ILE A 25 -22.96 3.16 -8.15
N ASP A 26 -23.79 2.27 -8.69
CA ASP A 26 -24.95 1.74 -7.93
C ASP A 26 -24.45 0.81 -6.77
N GLU A 27 -23.33 1.19 -6.10
CA GLU A 27 -22.29 0.39 -5.42
C GLU A 27 -22.14 0.70 -3.91
N GLU A 28 -22.91 0.07 -3.03
CA GLU A 28 -22.45 -0.10 -1.64
C GLU A 28 -21.49 -1.31 -1.54
N ASP A 29 -21.85 -2.47 -2.12
CA ASP A 29 -21.06 -3.70 -2.04
C ASP A 29 -19.66 -3.59 -2.70
N LEU A 30 -19.54 -3.00 -3.89
CA LEU A 30 -18.23 -2.94 -4.59
C LEU A 30 -17.24 -1.98 -3.92
N VAL A 31 -17.74 -0.95 -3.23
CA VAL A 31 -16.90 -0.01 -2.48
C VAL A 31 -16.38 -0.68 -1.21
N ASP A 32 -17.21 -1.47 -0.54
CA ASP A 32 -16.81 -2.21 0.65
C ASP A 32 -15.85 -3.36 0.31
N ASP A 33 -16.08 -4.11 -0.78
CA ASP A 33 -15.14 -5.12 -1.29
C ASP A 33 -13.75 -4.52 -1.61
N LEU A 34 -13.73 -3.30 -2.17
CA LEU A 34 -12.50 -2.59 -2.48
C LEU A 34 -11.75 -2.17 -1.21
N LYS A 35 -12.47 -1.66 -0.19
CA LYS A 35 -11.89 -1.32 1.11
C LYS A 35 -11.29 -2.55 1.77
N ASP A 36 -12.02 -3.67 1.80
CA ASP A 36 -11.59 -4.92 2.43
C ASP A 36 -10.38 -5.51 1.71
N SER A 37 -10.40 -5.54 0.37
CA SER A 37 -9.26 -6.01 -0.42
C SER A 37 -8.00 -5.17 -0.16
N PHE A 38 -8.16 -3.86 -0.04
CA PHE A 38 -7.03 -2.97 0.24
C PHE A 38 -6.54 -3.11 1.69
N LYS A 39 -7.44 -3.22 2.68
CA LYS A 39 -7.10 -3.53 4.09
C LYS A 39 -6.30 -4.83 4.19
N ASN A 40 -6.81 -5.91 3.59
CA ASN A 40 -6.14 -7.21 3.57
C ASN A 40 -4.75 -7.13 2.92
N THR A 41 -4.60 -6.34 1.87
CA THR A 41 -3.30 -6.13 1.21
C THR A 41 -2.30 -5.43 2.14
N ILE A 42 -2.75 -4.42 2.89
CA ILE A 42 -1.93 -3.70 3.87
C ILE A 42 -1.48 -4.64 4.99
N GLU A 43 -2.41 -5.41 5.57
CA GLU A 43 -2.14 -6.35 6.66
C GLU A 43 -1.15 -7.45 6.24
N ASN A 44 -1.41 -8.09 5.10
CA ASN A 44 -0.50 -9.11 4.55
C ASN A 44 0.90 -8.55 4.31
N THR A 45 1.00 -7.32 3.81
CA THR A 45 2.30 -6.68 3.57
C THR A 45 3.01 -6.34 4.88
N ALA A 46 2.29 -5.88 5.91
CA ALA A 46 2.85 -5.65 7.23
C ALA A 46 3.43 -6.93 7.84
N ASP A 47 2.74 -8.06 7.69
CA ASP A 47 3.23 -9.34 8.19
C ASP A 47 4.46 -9.87 7.43
N ILE A 48 4.56 -9.60 6.12
CA ILE A 48 5.78 -9.85 5.33
C ILE A 48 6.96 -9.06 5.92
N PHE A 49 6.78 -7.77 6.23
CA PHE A 49 7.85 -6.95 6.81
C PHE A 49 8.25 -7.41 8.21
N LYS A 50 7.28 -7.75 9.08
CA LYS A 50 7.58 -8.34 10.40
C LYS A 50 8.39 -9.62 10.27
N THR A 51 8.01 -10.49 9.34
CA THR A 51 8.72 -11.75 9.07
C THR A 51 10.14 -11.49 8.57
N LEU A 52 10.32 -10.50 7.69
CA LEU A 52 11.63 -10.10 7.20
C LEU A 52 12.52 -9.56 8.33
N LEU A 53 12.00 -8.66 9.16
CA LEU A 53 12.73 -8.11 10.32
C LEU A 53 13.18 -9.23 11.27
N ASN A 54 12.27 -10.15 11.62
CA ASN A 54 12.59 -11.31 12.46
C ASN A 54 13.65 -12.21 11.80
N THR A 55 13.58 -12.40 10.47
CA THR A 55 14.57 -13.22 9.75
C THR A 55 15.94 -12.58 9.77
N LEU A 56 16.03 -11.27 9.57
CA LEU A 56 17.28 -10.50 9.66
C LEU A 56 17.87 -10.59 11.07
N GLU A 57 17.05 -10.40 12.10
CA GLU A 57 17.46 -10.47 13.51
C GLU A 57 18.07 -11.82 13.87
N ASN A 58 17.45 -12.91 13.40
CA ASN A 58 17.86 -14.27 13.77
C ASN A 58 18.97 -14.86 12.86
N THR A 59 19.14 -14.34 11.64
CA THR A 59 20.09 -14.89 10.66
C THR A 59 21.41 -14.13 10.63
N ILE A 60 21.37 -12.80 10.78
CA ILE A 60 22.56 -11.96 10.68
C ILE A 60 23.21 -11.84 12.06
N LYS A 61 24.37 -12.48 12.21
CA LYS A 61 25.15 -12.47 13.45
C LYS A 61 25.95 -11.18 13.64
N ASP A 62 26.32 -10.54 12.55
CA ASP A 62 27.03 -9.26 12.57
C ASP A 62 26.05 -8.15 12.97
N ASP A 63 26.31 -7.51 14.11
CA ASP A 63 25.38 -6.53 14.69
C ASP A 63 25.28 -5.25 13.83
N GLU A 64 26.36 -4.83 13.17
CA GLU A 64 26.37 -3.65 12.31
C GLU A 64 25.56 -3.90 11.04
N ILE A 65 25.84 -5.00 10.34
CA ILE A 65 25.09 -5.38 9.12
C ILE A 65 23.62 -5.62 9.43
N LYS A 66 23.30 -6.21 10.59
CA LYS A 66 21.92 -6.43 11.04
C LYS A 66 21.18 -5.11 11.25
N GLN A 67 21.78 -4.17 11.97
CA GLN A 67 21.17 -2.86 12.21
C GLN A 67 20.97 -2.07 10.92
N GLU A 68 21.96 -2.06 10.03
CA GLU A 68 21.83 -1.41 8.72
C GLU A 68 20.70 -2.04 7.88
N SER A 69 20.61 -3.37 7.86
CA SER A 69 19.57 -4.10 7.14
C SER A 69 18.18 -3.83 7.71
N GLN A 70 18.03 -3.82 9.04
CA GLN A 70 16.77 -3.49 9.71
C GLN A 70 16.33 -2.07 9.36
N LYS A 71 17.25 -1.11 9.38
CA LYS A 71 16.98 0.29 9.03
C LYS A 71 16.50 0.45 7.59
N VAL A 72 17.05 -0.31 6.64
CA VAL A 72 16.56 -0.33 5.25
C VAL A 72 15.10 -0.82 5.19
N VAL A 73 14.77 -1.90 5.91
CA VAL A 73 13.40 -2.44 5.95
C VAL A 73 12.43 -1.45 6.61
N GLU A 74 12.84 -0.78 7.69
CA GLU A 74 12.05 0.26 8.34
C GLU A 74 11.78 1.44 7.40
N ASN A 75 12.78 1.90 6.66
CA ASN A 75 12.62 2.99 5.69
C ASN A 75 11.61 2.60 4.59
N ILE A 76 11.72 1.37 4.04
CA ILE A 76 10.77 0.86 3.04
C ILE A 76 9.35 0.81 3.62
N SER A 77 9.20 0.36 4.87
CA SER A 77 7.90 0.31 5.56
C SER A 77 7.28 1.70 5.72
N GLN A 78 8.09 2.71 6.06
CA GLN A 78 7.64 4.10 6.17
C GLN A 78 7.20 4.69 4.83
N GLU A 79 7.98 4.46 3.76
CA GLU A 79 7.60 4.88 2.40
C GLU A 79 6.29 4.24 1.97
N LEU A 80 6.13 2.93 2.20
CA LEU A 80 4.89 2.23 1.90
C LEU A 80 3.70 2.81 2.70
N LYS A 81 3.88 3.11 3.99
CA LYS A 81 2.83 3.74 4.81
C LYS A 81 2.41 5.09 4.22
N SER A 82 3.35 5.87 3.70
CA SER A 82 3.02 7.13 3.00
C SER A 82 2.19 6.88 1.74
N VAL A 83 2.60 5.93 0.88
CA VAL A 83 1.88 5.58 -0.35
C VAL A 83 0.46 5.07 -0.05
N ILE A 84 0.30 4.26 1.00
CA ILE A 84 -1.01 3.78 1.47
C ILE A 84 -1.89 4.95 1.88
N ASN A 85 -1.37 5.88 2.67
CA ASN A 85 -2.13 7.05 3.13
C ASN A 85 -2.54 7.97 1.96
N ASP A 86 -1.65 8.19 1.01
CA ASP A 86 -1.95 8.97 -0.20
C ASP A 86 -3.03 8.29 -1.04
N THR A 87 -2.94 6.97 -1.19
CA THR A 87 -3.90 6.17 -1.94
C THR A 87 -5.27 6.18 -1.26
N LYS A 88 -5.32 5.98 0.06
CA LYS A 88 -6.53 6.11 0.89
C LYS A 88 -7.21 7.46 0.67
N SER A 89 -6.44 8.55 0.73
CA SER A 89 -6.95 9.91 0.52
C SER A 89 -7.54 10.10 -0.88
N LYS A 90 -6.86 9.61 -1.91
CA LYS A 90 -7.33 9.66 -3.30
C LYS A 90 -8.61 8.86 -3.51
N ILE A 91 -8.69 7.64 -2.98
CA ILE A 91 -9.89 6.80 -3.10
C ILE A 91 -11.07 7.45 -2.35
N SER A 92 -10.83 7.94 -1.13
CA SER A 92 -11.87 8.64 -0.35
C SER A 92 -12.44 9.84 -1.11
N SER A 93 -11.55 10.64 -1.71
CA SER A 93 -11.93 11.80 -2.52
C SER A 93 -12.63 11.43 -3.82
N ALA A 94 -12.30 10.29 -4.43
CA ALA A 94 -12.89 9.84 -5.68
C ALA A 94 -14.30 9.26 -5.50
N LEU A 95 -14.58 8.69 -4.33
CA LEU A 95 -15.84 8.03 -4.01
C LEU A 95 -16.80 8.87 -3.16
N ASP A 96 -16.38 10.06 -2.67
CA ASP A 96 -17.10 10.83 -1.64
C ASP A 96 -17.40 9.97 -0.37
N VAL A 97 -16.55 8.98 -0.10
CA VAL A 97 -16.66 8.08 1.06
C VAL A 97 -15.49 8.32 1.99
N ASN A 98 -15.76 8.48 3.28
CA ASN A 98 -14.71 8.55 4.29
C ASN A 98 -14.16 7.15 4.55
N ILE A 99 -13.04 6.78 3.93
CA ILE A 99 -12.40 5.49 4.19
C ILE A 99 -11.72 5.60 5.56
N ILE A 100 -12.26 4.91 6.56
CA ILE A 100 -11.64 4.74 7.87
C ILE A 100 -11.05 3.34 7.87
N PHE A 101 -9.72 3.22 7.96
CA PHE A 101 -9.11 1.96 8.39
C PHE A 101 -9.11 2.05 9.91
N GLU A 102 -9.92 1.23 10.57
CA GLU A 102 -9.78 1.03 12.00
C GLU A 102 -8.39 0.40 12.23
N GLU A 103 -7.52 1.12 12.91
CA GLU A 103 -6.34 0.52 13.54
C GLU A 103 -6.87 -0.27 14.73
N GLU A 104 -6.97 -1.61 14.61
CA GLU A 104 -7.09 -2.49 15.79
C GLU A 104 -5.78 -2.53 16.60
#